data_AF-A0A821KVH5-F1
#
_entry.id   AF-A0A821KVH5-F1
#
_cell.length_a   1.000
_cell.length_b   1.000
_cell.length_c   1.000
_cell.angle_alpha   90.00
_cell.angle_beta   90.00
_cell.angle_gamma   90.00
#
_symmetry.space_group_name_H-M   'P 1'
#
loop_
_entity.id
_entity.type
_entity.pdbx_description
1 polymer ?
#
loop_
_entity_poly.entity_id
_entity_poly.type
_entity_poly.pdbx_seq_one_letter_code
_entity_poly.pdbx_strand_id
1 'polypeptide(L)' 'MCDKSPATLLTIPVDIVYRILDKLNDLTIIVSVRNVCERLNSITDTYHRYQ' A
#
# COMPACT_ATOMS: atom_id res chain seq x y z
N MET A 1 24.31 2.36 -18.16
CA MET A 1 22.87 2.07 -18.36
C MET A 1 22.26 1.93 -16.98
N CYS A 2 21.34 2.83 -16.56
CA CYS A 2 20.63 2.64 -15.30
C CYS A 2 19.66 1.48 -15.48
N ASP A 3 19.94 0.35 -14.81
CA ASP A 3 19.02 -0.77 -14.67
C ASP A 3 17.82 -0.29 -13.85
N LYS A 4 16.80 0.25 -14.52
CA LYS A 4 15.51 0.52 -13.88
C LYS A 4 14.77 -0.80 -13.83
N SER A 5 15.21 -1.68 -12.93
CA SER A 5 14.40 -2.81 -12.50
C SER A 5 13.01 -2.27 -12.12
N PRO A 6 11.93 -2.88 -12.64
CA PRO A 6 10.59 -2.35 -12.44
C PRO A 6 10.31 -2.29 -10.94
N ALA A 7 9.96 -1.10 -10.43
CA ALA A 7 9.57 -0.93 -9.04
C ALA A 7 8.33 -1.78 -8.79
N THR A 8 8.53 -2.95 -8.18
CA THR A 8 7.44 -3.86 -7.81
C THR A 8 6.83 -3.38 -6.52
N LEU A 9 5.52 -3.60 -6.34
CA LEU A 9 4.84 -3.34 -5.06
C LEU A 9 5.54 -3.98 -3.86
N LEU A 10 6.36 -5.03 -4.05
CA LEU A 10 7.16 -5.66 -3.00
C LEU A 10 8.36 -4.83 -2.54
N THR A 11 8.92 -4.00 -3.41
CA THR A 11 10.17 -3.24 -3.18
C THR A 11 9.93 -1.78 -2.78
N ILE A 12 8.69 -1.30 -2.87
CA ILE A 12 8.34 0.09 -2.49
C ILE A 12 8.29 0.20 -0.96
N PRO A 13 8.92 1.22 -0.33
CA PRO A 13 8.83 1.45 1.10
C PRO A 13 7.38 1.58 1.60
N VAL A 14 7.11 1.11 2.82
CA VAL A 14 5.76 1.14 3.41
C VAL A 14 5.22 2.57 3.53
N ASP A 15 6.07 3.56 3.81
CA ASP A 15 5.69 4.97 3.92
C ASP A 15 5.07 5.52 2.63
N ILE A 16 5.54 5.05 1.48
CA ILE A 16 4.96 5.44 0.18
C ILE A 16 3.59 4.80 0.02
N VAL A 17 3.42 3.55 0.47
CA VAL A 17 2.11 2.88 0.45
C VAL A 17 1.12 3.62 1.35
N TYR A 18 1.52 4.01 2.56
CA TYR A 18 0.68 4.82 3.46
C TYR A 18 0.25 6.14 2.81
N ARG A 19 1.17 6.87 2.15
CA ARG A 19 0.82 8.10 1.41
C ARG A 19 -0.18 7.87 0.27
N ILE A 20 -0.19 6.69 -0.34
CA ILE A 20 -1.20 6.31 -1.34
C ILE A 20 -2.55 6.08 -0.62
N LEU A 21 -2.55 5.30 0.46
CA LEU A 21 -3.76 5.03 1.25
C LEU A 21 -4.39 6.31 1.81
N ASP A 22 -3.58 7.31 2.19
CA ASP A 22 -4.04 8.63 2.66
C ASP A 22 -4.88 9.38 1.62
N LYS A 23 -4.73 9.06 0.32
CA LYS A 23 -5.49 9.66 -0.78
C LYS A 23 -6.73 8.86 -1.17
N LEU A 24 -6.90 7.65 -0.64
CA LEU A 24 -8.07 6.82 -0.87
C LEU A 24 -9.10 7.04 0.24
N ASN A 25 -10.37 6.74 0.01
CA ASN A 25 -11.36 6.70 1.09
C ASN A 25 -11.34 5.31 1.76
N ASP A 26 -11.86 5.22 2.98
CA ASP A 26 -11.78 4.00 3.79
C ASP A 26 -12.51 2.82 3.13
N LEU A 27 -13.62 3.08 2.43
CA LEU A 27 -14.34 2.06 1.67
C LEU A 27 -13.46 1.46 0.56
N THR A 28 -12.77 2.28 -0.22
CA THR A 28 -11.83 1.85 -1.27
C THR A 28 -10.70 1.02 -0.69
N ILE A 29 -10.16 1.40 0.47
CA ILE A 29 -9.11 0.63 1.14
C ILE A 29 -9.63 -0.77 1.51
N ILE A 30 -10.84 -0.85 2.08
CA ILE A 30 -11.44 -2.11 2.54
C ILE A 30 -11.85 -3.02 1.38
N VAL A 31 -12.37 -2.48 0.27
CA VAL A 31 -12.92 -3.31 -0.82
C VAL A 31 -11.94 -3.56 -1.96
N SER A 32 -10.94 -2.69 -2.15
CA SER A 32 -10.04 -2.74 -3.31
C SER A 32 -8.57 -2.94 -2.97
N VAL A 33 -8.14 -2.65 -1.74
CA VAL A 33 -6.73 -2.83 -1.33
C VAL A 33 -6.58 -4.09 -0.48
N ARG A 34 -7.53 -4.34 0.44
CA ARG A 34 -7.61 -5.62 1.15
C ARG A 34 -7.90 -6.76 0.17
N ASN A 35 -7.30 -7.90 0.48
CA ASN A 35 -7.37 -9.17 -0.26
C ASN A 35 -6.70 -9.16 -1.65
N VAL A 36 -5.88 -8.16 -1.97
CA VAL A 36 -5.08 -8.14 -3.21
C VAL A 36 -3.84 -9.02 -3.08
N CYS A 37 -3.08 -8.84 -2.00
CA CYS A 37 -1.95 -9.69 -1.65
C CYS A 37 -1.64 -9.60 -0.16
N GLU A 38 -0.90 -10.58 0.35
CA GLU A 38 -0.54 -10.67 1.77
C GLU A 38 0.15 -9.40 2.29
N ARG A 39 1.02 -8.80 1.48
CA ARG A 39 1.71 -7.55 1.83
C ARG A 39 0.75 -6.40 2.03
N LEU A 40 -0.20 -6.19 1.11
CA LEU A 40 -1.18 -5.10 1.23
C LEU A 40 -2.16 -5.36 2.37
N ASN A 41 -2.49 -6.62 2.66
CA ASN A 41 -3.28 -6.99 3.84
C ASN A 41 -2.56 -6.57 5.11
N SER A 42 -1.30 -6.98 5.28
CA SER A 42 -0.50 -6.62 6.46
C SER A 42 -0.33 -5.10 6.63
N ILE A 43 -0.13 -4.37 5.53
CA ILE A 43 -0.04 -2.90 5.56
C ILE A 43 -1.38 -2.30 5.99
N THR A 44 -2.50 -2.73 5.39
CA THR A 44 -3.83 -2.20 5.73
C THR A 44 -4.30 -2.56 7.14
N ASP A 45 -3.84 -3.69 7.70
CA ASP A 45 -4.17 -4.10 9.07
C ASP A 45 -3.43 -3.26 10.12
N THR A 46 -2.26 -2.71 9.78
CA THR A 46 -1.47 -1.81 10.64
C THR A 46 -1.67 -0.34 10.31
N TYR A 47 -2.45 -0.04 9.27
CA TYR A 47 -2.69 1.32 8.80
C TYR A 47 -3.75 2.01 9.67
N HIS A 48 -3.28 2.85 10.59
CA HIS A 48 -4.12 3.70 11.43
C HIS A 48 -4.14 5.13 10.88
N ARG A 49 -5.11 5.43 10.01
CA ARG A 49 -5.25 6.74 9.35
C ARG A 49 -5.42 7.94 10.32
N TYR A 50 -5.88 7.69 11.54
CA TYR A 50 -6.31 8.74 12.48
C TYR A 50 -5.65 8.64 13.87
N GLN A 51 -4.45 8.05 13.97
CA GLN A 51 -3.62 8.21 15.18
C GLN A 51 -2.70 9.42 15.06
#